data_AF-A0A7V7C374-F1
#
_entry.id   AF-A0A7V7C374-F1
#
_cell.length_a   1.000
_cell.length_b   1.000
_cell.length_c   1.000
_cell.angle_alpha   90.00
_cell.angle_beta   90.00
_cell.angle_gamma   90.00
#
_symmetry.space_group_name_H-M   'P 1'
#
loop_
_entity.id
_entity.type
_entity.pdbx_description
1 polymer ?
#
loop_
_entity_poly.entity_id
_entity_poly.type
_entity_poly.pdbx_seq_one_letter_code
_entity_poly.pdbx_strand_id
1 'polypeptide(L)'
;MQMEDYSQDKDILKRFGRDIVEEAKLGKIDPVIGRDEEIRRIIQVLGRKTKNNVILIGEAGVGKTAVIEGLAMRIAKNDVPATLKDKTIYELDMGALVAGAKFRGEFEERL
;
A
#
# COMPACT_ATOMS: atom_id res chain seq x y z
N MET A 1 4.42 -29.68 -12.08
CA MET A 1 4.23 -28.67 -11.01
C MET A 1 2.82 -28.15 -11.23
N GLN A 2 1.89 -28.38 -10.30
CA GLN A 2 0.51 -27.91 -10.44
C GLN A 2 0.52 -26.38 -10.28
N MET A 3 -0.06 -25.67 -11.25
CA MET A 3 -0.34 -24.23 -11.12
C MET A 3 -1.45 -24.08 -10.07
N GLU A 4 -1.19 -23.32 -9.01
CA GLU A 4 -2.21 -22.95 -8.03
C GLU A 4 -3.12 -21.90 -8.67
N ASP A 5 -4.43 -22.16 -8.72
CA ASP A 5 -5.42 -21.18 -9.16
C ASP A 5 -5.66 -20.14 -8.05
N TYR A 6 -5.24 -18.91 -8.30
CA TYR A 6 -5.29 -17.80 -7.37
C TYR A 6 -6.59 -16.99 -7.44
N SER A 7 -7.48 -17.27 -8.40
CA SER A 7 -8.64 -16.43 -8.72
C SER A 7 -9.69 -16.31 -7.61
N GLN A 8 -9.67 -17.20 -6.61
CA GLN A 8 -10.61 -17.21 -5.48
C GLN A 8 -9.92 -17.09 -4.11
N ASP A 9 -8.61 -16.84 -4.07
CA ASP A 9 -7.87 -16.75 -2.81
C ASP A 9 -8.10 -15.37 -2.14
N LYS A 10 -8.95 -15.36 -1.10
CA LYS A 10 -9.26 -14.15 -0.32
C LYS A 10 -8.06 -13.59 0.43
N ASP A 11 -7.02 -14.39 0.66
CA ASP A 11 -5.82 -14.00 1.41
C ASP A 11 -4.64 -13.68 0.49
N ILE A 12 -4.86 -13.57 -0.83
CA ILE A 12 -3.80 -13.33 -1.80
C ILE A 12 -2.95 -12.08 -1.50
N LEU A 13 -3.58 -10.99 -1.06
CA LEU A 13 -2.87 -9.76 -0.70
C LEU A 13 -1.99 -9.93 0.54
N LYS A 14 -2.35 -10.84 1.47
CA LYS A 14 -1.52 -11.17 2.63
C LYS A 14 -0.35 -12.09 2.27
N ARG A 15 -0.51 -12.91 1.23
CA ARG A 15 0.57 -13.79 0.74
C ARG A 15 1.68 -13.01 0.04
N PHE A 16 1.33 -11.92 -0.63
CA PHE A 16 2.25 -11.15 -1.48
C PHE A 16 2.49 -9.70 -1.00
N GLY A 17 2.12 -9.40 0.24
CA GLY A 17 2.18 -8.05 0.75
C GLY A 17 1.86 -7.95 2.23
N ARG A 18 1.71 -6.71 2.70
CA ARG A 18 1.36 -6.40 4.10
C ARG A 18 0.36 -5.26 4.18
N ASP A 19 -0.47 -5.29 5.22
CA ASP A 19 -1.42 -4.23 5.55
C ASP A 19 -0.75 -3.18 6.45
N ILE A 20 -0.43 -2.02 5.87
CA ILE A 20 0.25 -0.92 6.56
C ILE A 20 -0.71 -0.24 7.57
N VAL A 21 -2.01 -0.22 7.29
CA VAL A 21 -3.00 0.40 8.20
C VAL A 21 -3.20 -0.47 9.45
N GLU A 22 -3.20 -1.79 9.29
CA GLU A 22 -3.21 -2.73 10.42
C GLU A 22 -1.93 -2.60 11.26
N GLU A 23 -0.75 -2.53 10.63
CA GLU A 23 0.51 -2.28 11.33
C GLU A 23 0.49 -0.95 12.10
N ALA A 24 -0.08 0.10 11.52
CA ALA A 24 -0.27 1.40 12.18
C ALA A 24 -1.17 1.28 13.41
N LYS A 25 -2.30 0.55 13.31
CA LYS A 25 -3.24 0.31 14.42
C LYS A 25 -2.58 -0.48 15.56
N LEU A 26 -1.70 -1.42 15.22
CA LEU A 26 -0.93 -2.22 16.17
C LEU A 26 0.27 -1.47 16.77
N GLY A 27 0.55 -0.24 16.35
CA GLY A 27 1.67 0.56 16.85
C GLY A 27 3.04 0.06 16.38
N LYS A 28 3.09 -0.68 15.28
CA LYS A 28 4.34 -1.21 14.70
C LYS A 28 5.08 -0.21 13.81
N ILE A 29 4.44 0.92 13.52
CA ILE A 29 4.98 1.98 12.66
C ILE A 29 5.52 3.11 13.54
N ASP A 30 6.74 3.53 13.25
CA ASP A 30 7.38 4.65 13.93
C ASP A 30 6.63 5.97 13.67
N PRO A 31 6.59 6.90 14.64
CA PRO A 31 5.93 8.17 14.46
C PRO A 31 6.57 8.99 13.34
N VAL A 32 5.78 9.38 12.35
CA VAL A 32 6.23 10.19 11.22
C VAL A 32 6.21 11.67 11.58
N ILE A 33 7.36 12.34 11.48
CA ILE A 33 7.54 13.75 11.84
C ILE A 33 7.84 14.57 10.59
N GLY A 34 7.20 15.74 10.45
CA GLY A 34 7.55 16.74 9.44
C GLY A 34 7.13 16.41 8.00
N ARG A 35 6.15 15.52 7.80
CA ARG A 35 5.62 15.11 6.48
C ARG A 35 4.16 15.48 6.24
N ASP A 36 3.66 16.45 7.00
CA ASP A 36 2.23 16.80 6.99
C ASP A 36 1.75 17.41 5.67
N GLU A 37 2.63 18.09 4.93
CA GLU A 37 2.27 18.69 3.65
C GLU A 37 2.16 17.62 2.55
N GLU A 38 3.11 16.70 2.50
CA GLU A 38 3.11 15.59 1.55
C GLU A 38 1.90 14.68 1.80
N ILE A 39 1.65 14.28 3.06
CA ILE A 39 0.50 13.44 3.41
C ILE A 39 -0.82 14.13 3.03
N ARG A 40 -0.98 15.42 3.34
CA ARG A 40 -2.18 16.19 2.94
C ARG A 40 -2.37 16.23 1.42
N ARG A 41 -1.28 16.40 0.66
CA ARG A 41 -1.33 16.40 -0.80
C ARG A 41 -1.77 15.04 -1.36
N ILE A 42 -1.29 13.95 -0.77
CA ILE A 42 -1.71 12.58 -1.15
C ILE A 42 -3.21 12.41 -0.90
N ILE A 43 -3.70 12.77 0.29
CA ILE A 43 -5.12 12.70 0.66
C ILE A 43 -5.98 13.46 -0.37
N GLN A 44 -5.56 14.66 -0.75
CA GLN A 44 -6.28 15.49 -1.71
C GLN A 44 -6.35 14.84 -3.11
N VAL A 45 -5.26 14.21 -3.57
CA VAL A 45 -5.22 13.54 -4.88
C VAL A 45 -6.06 12.27 -4.86
N LEU A 46 -5.93 11.44 -3.83
CA LEU A 46 -6.69 10.20 -3.68
C LEU A 46 -8.21 10.46 -3.59
N GLY A 47 -8.62 11.60 -3.03
CA GLY A 47 -10.01 12.01 -2.92
C GLY A 47 -10.68 12.47 -4.24
N ARG A 48 -9.93 12.55 -5.35
CA ARG A 48 -10.48 12.96 -6.65
C ARG A 48 -11.31 11.85 -7.28
N LYS A 49 -12.29 12.21 -8.11
CA LYS A 49 -13.11 11.25 -8.87
C LYS A 49 -12.32 10.55 -9.99
N THR A 50 -11.37 11.25 -10.61
CA THR A 50 -10.56 10.73 -11.71
C THR A 50 -9.10 11.12 -11.53
N LYS A 51 -8.19 10.32 -12.10
CA LYS A 51 -6.74 10.52 -11.99
C LYS A 51 -6.30 10.67 -10.52
N ASN A 52 -6.81 9.77 -9.67
CA ASN A 52 -6.54 9.73 -8.24
C ASN A 52 -5.31 8.88 -7.89
N ASN A 53 -4.51 8.47 -8.87
CA ASN A 53 -3.27 7.73 -8.64
C ASN A 53 -2.13 8.70 -8.26
N VAL A 54 -1.36 8.33 -7.25
CA VAL A 54 -0.22 9.13 -6.75
C VAL A 54 1.08 8.39 -7.05
N ILE A 55 2.08 9.14 -7.52
CA ILE A 55 3.46 8.65 -7.67
C ILE A 55 4.36 9.57 -6.83
N LEU A 56 5.12 8.97 -5.91
CA LEU A 56 6.10 9.68 -5.07
C LEU A 56 7.48 9.67 -5.74
N ILE A 57 7.93 10.85 -6.17
CA ILE A 57 9.21 11.05 -6.86
C ILE A 57 10.22 11.69 -5.89
N GLY A 58 11.48 11.29 -6.00
CA GLY A 58 12.57 11.72 -5.12
C GLY A 58 13.74 10.73 -5.12
N GLU A 59 14.84 11.09 -4.49
CA GLU A 59 16.03 10.23 -4.38
C GLU A 59 15.76 8.99 -3.51
N ALA A 60 16.66 8.00 -3.55
CA ALA A 60 16.59 6.85 -2.67
C ALA A 60 16.86 7.29 -1.21
N GLY A 61 16.15 6.70 -0.25
CA GLY A 61 16.36 6.99 1.17
C GLY A 61 15.71 8.27 1.71
N VAL A 62 15.06 9.09 0.88
CA VAL A 62 14.43 10.35 1.34
C VAL A 62 13.17 10.17 2.21
N GLY A 63 12.77 8.93 2.49
CA GLY A 63 11.62 8.60 3.34
C GLY A 63 10.28 8.57 2.59
N LYS A 64 10.25 8.16 1.32
CA LYS A 64 8.98 7.98 0.58
C LYS A 64 8.04 7.00 1.28
N THR A 65 8.59 5.92 1.83
CA THR A 65 7.87 4.92 2.63
C THR A 65 7.25 5.56 3.87
N ALA A 66 8.02 6.39 4.59
CA ALA A 66 7.54 7.10 5.77
C ALA A 66 6.33 8.00 5.48
N VAL A 67 6.23 8.59 4.27
CA VAL A 67 5.04 9.36 3.89
C VAL A 67 3.79 8.47 3.79
N ILE A 68 3.92 7.26 3.25
CA ILE A 68 2.81 6.30 3.14
C ILE A 68 2.43 5.73 4.51
N GLU A 69 3.42 5.41 5.35
CA GLU A 69 3.21 5.00 6.73
C GLU A 69 2.50 6.09 7.53
N GLY A 70 2.87 7.36 7.34
CA GLY A 70 2.19 8.51 7.96
C GLY A 70 0.74 8.67 7.49
N LEU A 71 0.46 8.39 6.20
CA LEU A 71 -0.91 8.32 5.71
C LEU A 71 -1.69 7.17 6.38
N ALA A 72 -1.08 6.00 6.52
CA ALA A 72 -1.71 4.85 7.18
C ALA A 72 -2.05 5.16 8.64
N MET A 73 -1.15 5.85 9.37
CA MET A 73 -1.41 6.33 10.72
C MET A 73 -2.60 7.28 10.78
N ARG A 74 -2.75 8.20 9.82
CA ARG A 74 -3.89 9.12 9.76
C ARG A 74 -5.20 8.38 9.51
N ILE A 75 -5.20 7.41 8.59
CA ILE A 75 -6.39 6.56 8.35
C ILE A 75 -6.75 5.78 9.62
N ALA A 76 -5.78 5.15 10.28
CA ALA A 76 -5.98 4.41 11.53
C ALA A 76 -6.58 5.28 12.65
N LYS A 77 -6.18 6.56 12.71
CA LYS A 77 -6.70 7.56 13.67
C LYS A 77 -8.00 8.23 13.25
N ASN A 78 -8.57 7.87 12.09
CA ASN A 78 -9.71 8.56 11.49
C ASN A 78 -9.46 10.05 11.18
N ASP A 79 -8.19 10.46 11.03
CA ASP A 79 -7.77 11.82 10.66
C ASP A 79 -7.65 11.96 9.12
N VAL A 80 -8.72 11.60 8.41
CA VAL A 80 -8.82 11.67 6.95
C VAL A 80 -10.26 12.01 6.53
N PRO A 81 -10.47 12.56 5.32
CA PRO A 81 -11.81 12.76 4.77
C PRO A 81 -12.59 11.44 4.66
N ALA A 82 -13.92 11.54 4.64
CA ALA A 82 -14.81 10.37 4.56
C ALA A 82 -14.51 9.43 3.37
N THR A 83 -13.94 9.95 2.27
CA THR A 83 -13.54 9.16 1.10
C THR A 83 -12.43 8.14 1.39
N LEU A 84 -11.57 8.44 2.37
CA LEU A 84 -10.43 7.60 2.76
C LEU A 84 -10.61 6.95 4.14
N LYS A 85 -11.71 7.25 4.83
CA LYS A 85 -12.04 6.61 6.10
C LYS A 85 -12.24 5.11 5.89
N ASP A 86 -11.75 4.32 6.85
CA ASP A 86 -11.85 2.85 6.86
C ASP A 86 -11.22 2.16 5.63
N LYS A 87 -10.39 2.87 4.87
CA LYS A 87 -9.61 2.28 3.77
C LYS A 87 -8.38 1.55 4.32
N THR A 88 -7.91 0.60 3.54
CA THR A 88 -6.69 -0.15 3.82
C THR A 88 -5.61 0.23 2.82
N ILE A 89 -4.36 0.29 3.28
CA ILE A 89 -3.19 0.45 2.42
C ILE A 89 -2.42 -0.87 2.44
N TYR A 90 -2.35 -1.52 1.29
CA TYR A 90 -1.51 -2.70 1.09
C TYR A 90 -0.21 -2.30 0.40
N GLU A 91 0.90 -2.75 0.96
CA GLU A 91 2.18 -2.76 0.27
C GLU A 91 2.36 -4.11 -0.43
N LEU A 92 2.65 -4.08 -1.73
CA LEU A 92 2.90 -5.28 -2.52
C LEU A 92 4.40 -5.53 -2.63
N ASP A 93 4.82 -6.75 -2.29
CA ASP A 93 6.19 -7.22 -2.53
C ASP A 93 6.28 -7.78 -3.96
N MET A 94 6.83 -6.96 -4.85
CA MET A 94 7.08 -7.35 -6.24
C MET A 94 8.07 -8.52 -6.34
N GLY A 95 9.00 -8.64 -5.39
CA GLY A 95 9.93 -9.77 -5.31
C GLY A 95 9.18 -11.07 -5.03
N ALA A 96 8.24 -11.06 -4.08
CA ALA A 96 7.39 -12.21 -3.78
C ALA A 96 6.46 -12.58 -4.95
N LEU A 97 5.91 -11.59 -5.66
CA LEU A 97 5.06 -11.82 -6.84
C LEU A 97 5.84 -12.49 -7.99
N VAL A 98 7.09 -12.06 -8.22
CA VAL A 98 7.97 -12.59 -9.27
C VAL A 98 8.64 -13.91 -8.84
N ALA A 99 8.90 -14.12 -7.55
CA ALA A 99 9.54 -15.32 -7.05
C ALA A 99 8.70 -16.57 -7.39
N GLY A 100 9.31 -17.49 -8.12
CA GLY A 100 8.66 -18.73 -8.54
C GLY A 100 7.80 -18.64 -9.81
N ALA A 101 7.68 -17.47 -10.45
CA ALA A 101 7.17 -17.37 -11.81
C ALA A 101 8.29 -17.76 -12.79
N LYS A 102 8.33 -19.03 -13.20
CA LYS A 102 9.31 -19.55 -14.18
C LYS A 102 8.87 -19.25 -15.61
N PHE A 103 7.58 -19.02 -15.84
CA PHE A 103 7.01 -18.73 -17.14
C PHE A 103 6.23 -17.41 -17.13
N ARG A 104 6.27 -16.70 -18.27
CA ARG A 104 5.70 -15.35 -18.44
C ARG A 104 4.21 -15.24 -18.04
N GLY A 105 3.44 -16.32 -18.13
CA GLY A 105 2.03 -16.37 -17.75
C GLY A 105 1.76 -16.50 -16.24
N GLU A 106 2.67 -17.11 -15.48
CA GLU A 106 2.49 -17.34 -14.03
C GLU A 106 2.51 -16.04 -13.22
N PHE A 107 3.13 -14.98 -13.76
CA PHE A 107 3.12 -13.64 -13.15
C PHE A 107 1.80 -12.92 -13.42
N GLU A 108 1.24 -13.03 -14.64
CA GLU A 108 -0.04 -12.41 -15.00
C GLU A 108 -1.21 -13.05 -14.23
N GLU A 109 -1.14 -14.34 -13.90
CA GLU A 109 -2.17 -15.02 -13.08
C GLU A 109 -2.18 -14.59 -11.60
N ARG A 110 -1.09 -13.99 -11.11
CA ARG A 110 -0.97 -13.51 -9.72
C ARG A 110 -1.37 -12.03 -9.55
N LEU A 111 -1.64 -11.32 -10.64
CA LEU A 111 -1.82 -9.86 -10.71
C LEU A 111 -3.29 -9.51 -10.94
#